data_AF-A0A7Y3L1S3-F1
#
_entry.id   AF-A0A7Y3L1S3-F1
#
_cell.length_a   1.000
_cell.length_b   1.000
_cell.length_c   1.000
_cell.angle_alpha   90.00
_cell.angle_beta   90.00
_cell.angle_gamma   90.00
#
_symmetry.space_group_name_H-M   'P 1'
#
loop_
_entity.id
_entity.type
_entity.pdbx_description
1 polymer ?
#
loop_
_entity_poly.entity_id
_entity_poly.type
_entity_poly.pdbx_seq_one_letter_code
_entity_poly.pdbx_strand_id
1 'polypeptide(L)'
;MSKRLAPLFFTTGLIISALARAGAAPSNPDRPRFARVRAGVRDLPAAVDRLSRLMGWTPTYRGDDRVMFSTDTAPLELDAATADSLATIVLSVDDVDARYRELLKRGAVSMTAPADRPSGCREASVQGPGALTLELEGPLAAPPDFSFTELRAGTGEAPGPEDTVKVRYVGTLSDGTVFDGSHRAGLPAMIPLASAIRCWSQALPRMKAGGRARFVCPPEMAYGREGRPPKIPPNAALTFDVELFGVMH
;
A
#
# COMPACT_ATOMS: atom_id res chain seq x y z
N MET A 1 -54.84 -4.67 7.88
CA MET A 1 -53.72 -3.77 7.50
C MET A 1 -52.44 -4.59 7.45
N SER A 2 -52.06 -5.06 6.26
CA SER A 2 -50.89 -5.91 6.04
C SER A 2 -49.64 -5.04 5.85
N LYS A 3 -48.68 -5.12 6.77
CA LYS A 3 -47.36 -4.48 6.64
C LYS A 3 -46.56 -5.30 5.63
N ARG A 4 -46.33 -4.74 4.43
CA ARG A 4 -45.38 -5.28 3.47
C ARG A 4 -43.96 -5.11 4.02
N LEU A 5 -43.28 -6.22 4.30
CA LEU A 5 -41.83 -6.25 4.48
C LEU A 5 -41.19 -5.86 3.13
N ALA A 6 -40.32 -4.84 3.15
CA ALA A 6 -39.42 -4.56 2.04
C ALA A 6 -38.32 -5.62 1.98
N PRO A 7 -37.88 -6.06 0.80
CA PRO A 7 -36.77 -7.01 0.69
C PRO A 7 -35.46 -6.29 1.01
N LEU A 8 -34.71 -6.80 2.00
CA LEU A 8 -33.29 -6.50 2.16
C LEU A 8 -32.56 -7.10 0.96
N PHE A 9 -32.13 -6.26 0.02
CA PHE A 9 -31.12 -6.65 -0.95
C PHE A 9 -29.77 -6.73 -0.23
N PHE A 10 -29.38 -7.93 0.19
CA PHE A 10 -27.97 -8.22 0.46
C PHE A 10 -27.26 -8.29 -0.89
N THR A 11 -26.63 -7.20 -1.32
CA THR A 11 -25.66 -7.23 -2.40
C THR A 11 -24.40 -7.90 -1.87
N THR A 12 -24.29 -9.22 -2.04
CA THR A 12 -23.03 -9.97 -1.93
C THR A 12 -22.12 -9.53 -3.08
N GLY A 13 -21.45 -8.38 -2.90
CA GLY A 13 -20.34 -7.99 -3.77
C GLY A 13 -19.19 -8.97 -3.56
N LEU A 14 -18.77 -9.65 -4.63
CA LEU A 14 -17.55 -10.44 -4.61
C LEU A 14 -16.37 -9.45 -4.54
N ILE A 15 -15.65 -9.43 -3.42
CA ILE A 15 -14.42 -8.66 -3.28
C ILE A 15 -13.31 -9.46 -3.96
N ILE A 16 -12.77 -8.92 -5.05
CA ILE A 16 -11.58 -9.48 -5.71
C ILE A 16 -10.41 -8.61 -5.29
N SER A 17 -9.73 -9.01 -4.22
CA SER A 17 -8.45 -8.40 -3.84
C SER A 17 -7.35 -8.92 -4.75
N ALA A 18 -6.89 -8.09 -5.69
CA ALA A 18 -5.62 -8.29 -6.36
C ALA A 18 -4.51 -7.81 -5.42
N LEU A 19 -4.10 -8.66 -4.48
CA LEU A 19 -2.97 -8.38 -3.59
C LEU A 19 -1.68 -8.28 -4.42
N ALA A 20 -1.32 -7.06 -4.82
CA ALA A 20 0.05 -6.73 -5.17
C ALA A 20 0.87 -6.63 -3.89
N ARG A 21 1.35 -7.79 -3.42
CA ARG A 21 2.50 -7.87 -2.52
C ARG A 21 3.65 -8.43 -3.34
N ALA A 22 4.59 -7.57 -3.71
CA ALA A 22 5.83 -7.96 -4.36
C ALA A 22 6.70 -8.71 -3.34
N GLY A 23 6.50 -10.02 -3.30
CA GLY A 23 7.28 -11.00 -2.58
C GLY A 23 6.89 -12.34 -3.16
N ALA A 24 7.63 -12.80 -4.17
CA ALA A 24 7.38 -14.06 -4.85
C ALA A 24 7.57 -15.21 -3.86
N ALA A 25 6.52 -15.57 -3.13
CA ALA A 25 6.48 -16.81 -2.37
C ALA A 25 6.80 -17.96 -3.34
N PRO A 26 7.64 -18.93 -2.95
CA PRO A 26 8.02 -20.03 -3.82
C PRO A 26 6.78 -20.72 -4.37
N SER A 27 6.79 -20.92 -5.68
CA SER A 27 5.61 -21.29 -6.44
C SER A 27 5.19 -22.73 -6.09
N ASN A 28 4.22 -22.90 -5.19
CA ASN A 28 3.61 -24.21 -4.95
C ASN A 28 2.75 -24.59 -6.18
N PRO A 29 3.06 -25.69 -6.89
CA PRO A 29 2.29 -26.12 -8.07
C PRO A 29 0.87 -26.59 -7.74
N ASP A 30 0.59 -26.97 -6.49
CA ASP A 30 -0.70 -27.54 -6.07
C ASP A 30 -1.74 -26.47 -5.63
N ARG A 31 -1.37 -25.18 -5.64
CA ARG A 31 -2.30 -24.10 -5.29
C ARG A 31 -2.89 -23.44 -6.54
N PRO A 32 -4.23 -23.25 -6.60
CA PRO A 32 -4.85 -22.50 -7.68
C PRO A 32 -4.32 -21.06 -7.72
N ARG A 33 -4.14 -20.51 -8.92
CA ARG A 33 -3.64 -19.15 -9.15
C ARG A 33 -4.67 -18.33 -9.90
N PHE A 34 -4.68 -17.03 -9.64
CA PHE A 34 -5.45 -16.10 -10.46
C PHE A 34 -4.84 -16.04 -11.86
N ALA A 35 -5.61 -16.44 -12.87
CA ALA A 35 -5.19 -16.33 -14.26
C ALA A 35 -5.51 -14.94 -14.84
N ARG A 36 -6.66 -14.37 -14.45
CA ARG A 36 -7.18 -13.05 -14.86
C ARG A 36 -8.36 -12.65 -13.98
N VAL A 37 -8.65 -11.36 -13.94
CA VAL A 37 -9.91 -10.82 -13.40
C VAL A 37 -10.80 -10.46 -14.58
N ARG A 38 -12.08 -10.85 -14.56
CA ARG A 38 -13.02 -10.62 -15.66
C ARG A 38 -14.23 -9.84 -15.17
N ALA A 39 -14.64 -8.81 -15.90
CA ALA A 39 -15.81 -8.00 -15.60
C ALA A 39 -16.59 -7.63 -16.88
N GLY A 40 -17.88 -7.97 -16.89
CA GLY A 40 -18.82 -7.52 -17.92
C GLY A 40 -19.25 -6.06 -17.71
N VAL A 41 -19.33 -5.30 -18.80
CA VAL A 41 -19.78 -3.89 -18.84
C VAL A 41 -20.75 -3.68 -19.99
N ARG A 42 -21.78 -2.83 -19.78
CA ARG A 42 -22.78 -2.50 -20.81
C ARG A 42 -22.24 -1.63 -21.95
N ASP A 43 -21.29 -0.76 -21.62
CA ASP A 43 -20.64 0.15 -22.56
C ASP A 43 -19.13 -0.07 -22.51
N LEU A 44 -18.65 -1.02 -23.33
CA LEU A 44 -17.25 -1.41 -23.37
C LEU A 44 -16.32 -0.26 -23.81
N PRO A 45 -16.61 0.52 -24.88
CA PRO A 45 -15.79 1.67 -25.24
C PRO A 45 -15.68 2.71 -24.11
N ALA A 46 -16.79 3.13 -23.51
CA ALA A 46 -16.74 4.11 -22.41
C ALA A 46 -16.02 3.57 -21.18
N ALA A 47 -16.18 2.27 -20.88
CA ALA A 47 -15.48 1.59 -19.80
C ALA A 47 -13.95 1.60 -20.02
N VAL A 48 -13.51 1.28 -21.24
CA VAL A 48 -12.10 1.26 -21.64
C VAL A 48 -11.50 2.66 -21.56
N ASP A 49 -12.15 3.67 -22.15
CA ASP A 49 -11.68 5.05 -22.12
C ASP A 49 -11.55 5.58 -20.69
N ARG A 50 -12.51 5.27 -19.83
CA ARG A 50 -12.47 5.65 -18.41
C ARG A 50 -11.30 4.99 -17.72
N LEU A 51 -11.14 3.67 -17.86
CA LEU A 51 -10.08 2.95 -17.16
C LEU A 51 -8.68 3.36 -17.64
N SER A 52 -8.47 3.50 -18.95
CA SER A 52 -7.22 4.01 -19.52
C SER A 52 -6.87 5.39 -19.01
N ARG A 53 -7.84 6.29 -18.90
CA ARG A 53 -7.62 7.65 -18.37
C ARG A 53 -7.27 7.64 -16.88
N LEU A 54 -8.03 6.88 -16.08
CA LEU A 54 -7.83 6.82 -14.63
C LEU A 54 -6.49 6.16 -14.29
N MET A 55 -6.22 5.00 -14.88
CA MET A 55 -5.08 4.17 -14.53
C MET A 55 -3.82 4.48 -15.34
N GLY A 56 -3.96 5.10 -16.52
CA GLY A 56 -2.86 5.22 -17.49
C GLY A 56 -2.51 3.89 -18.16
N TRP A 57 -3.40 2.89 -18.10
CA TRP A 57 -3.17 1.57 -18.68
C TRP A 57 -3.55 1.51 -20.15
N THR A 58 -2.72 0.83 -20.94
CA THR A 58 -2.94 0.65 -22.37
C THR A 58 -3.84 -0.56 -22.63
N PRO A 59 -4.97 -0.40 -23.35
CA PRO A 59 -5.86 -1.50 -23.67
C PRO A 59 -5.29 -2.35 -24.81
N THR A 60 -5.53 -3.67 -24.75
CA THR A 60 -5.32 -4.60 -25.86
C THR A 60 -6.64 -5.22 -26.25
N TYR A 61 -7.13 -4.87 -27.43
CA TYR A 61 -8.39 -5.39 -27.97
C TYR A 61 -8.25 -6.84 -28.43
N ARG A 62 -9.29 -7.64 -28.18
CA ARG A 62 -9.40 -9.05 -28.54
C ARG A 62 -10.73 -9.30 -29.25
N GLY A 63 -10.81 -8.84 -30.50
CA GLY A 63 -12.09 -8.73 -31.20
C GLY A 63 -12.89 -7.53 -30.69
N ASP A 64 -14.18 -7.52 -30.98
CA ASP A 64 -15.06 -6.38 -30.71
C ASP A 64 -15.76 -6.44 -29.34
N ASP A 65 -15.71 -7.59 -28.68
CA ASP A 65 -16.44 -7.85 -27.43
C ASP A 65 -15.54 -7.84 -26.19
N ARG A 66 -14.22 -7.73 -26.36
CA ARG A 66 -13.24 -7.98 -25.30
C ARG A 66 -12.02 -7.07 -25.34
N VAL A 67 -11.66 -6.55 -24.17
CA VAL A 67 -10.45 -5.74 -23.97
C VAL A 67 -9.69 -6.19 -22.74
N MET A 68 -8.37 -6.35 -22.88
CA MET A 68 -7.47 -6.70 -21.79
C MET A 68 -6.58 -5.52 -21.39
N PHE A 69 -6.34 -5.41 -20.09
CA PHE A 69 -5.34 -4.53 -19.49
C PHE A 69 -4.31 -5.39 -18.76
N SER A 70 -3.05 -5.32 -19.21
CA SER A 70 -1.95 -6.01 -18.54
C SER A 70 -1.59 -5.27 -17.25
N THR A 71 -1.44 -6.01 -16.16
CA THR A 71 -0.95 -5.51 -14.87
C THR A 71 0.20 -6.39 -14.39
N ASP A 72 0.91 -5.97 -13.35
CA ASP A 72 2.03 -6.72 -12.78
C ASP A 72 1.61 -8.03 -12.10
N THR A 73 0.33 -8.18 -11.75
CA THR A 73 -0.18 -9.35 -10.99
C THR A 73 -1.03 -10.27 -11.87
N ALA A 74 -2.17 -9.77 -12.35
CA ALA A 74 -3.07 -10.50 -13.22
C ALA A 74 -3.75 -9.52 -14.19
N PRO A 75 -3.92 -9.89 -15.46
CA PRO A 75 -4.60 -9.04 -16.40
C PRO A 75 -6.08 -8.85 -16.01
N LEU A 76 -6.58 -7.65 -16.24
CA LEU A 76 -8.00 -7.32 -16.13
C LEU A 76 -8.63 -7.38 -17.52
N GLU A 77 -9.68 -8.19 -17.65
CA GLU A 77 -10.47 -8.36 -18.86
C GLU A 77 -11.83 -7.67 -18.67
N LEU A 78 -12.16 -6.78 -19.59
CA LEU A 78 -13.48 -6.20 -19.73
C LEU A 78 -14.18 -6.81 -20.95
N ASP A 79 -15.41 -7.27 -20.75
CA ASP A 79 -16.24 -7.82 -21.82
C ASP A 79 -17.50 -6.98 -22.02
N ALA A 80 -17.94 -6.84 -23.26
CA ALA A 80 -19.26 -6.34 -23.57
C ALA A 80 -20.32 -7.32 -23.01
N ALA A 81 -21.23 -6.81 -22.17
CA ALA A 81 -22.25 -7.61 -21.50
C ALA A 81 -23.60 -6.88 -21.45
N THR A 82 -24.67 -7.62 -21.21
CA THR A 82 -26.02 -7.04 -21.07
C THR A 82 -26.25 -6.36 -19.72
N ALA A 83 -25.38 -6.62 -18.74
CA ALA A 83 -25.41 -6.02 -17.41
C ALA A 83 -23.98 -5.74 -16.91
N ASP A 84 -23.85 -4.68 -16.10
CA ASP A 84 -22.58 -4.37 -15.46
C ASP A 84 -22.29 -5.34 -14.31
N SER A 85 -21.04 -5.77 -14.20
CA SER A 85 -20.59 -6.59 -13.08
C SER A 85 -20.52 -5.76 -11.81
N LEU A 86 -21.04 -6.30 -10.71
CA LEU A 86 -20.93 -5.69 -9.38
C LEU A 86 -19.72 -6.30 -8.67
N ALA A 87 -18.58 -5.63 -8.76
CA ALA A 87 -17.35 -6.07 -8.13
C ALA A 87 -16.51 -4.90 -7.63
N THR A 88 -15.73 -5.18 -6.58
CA THR A 88 -14.68 -4.28 -6.09
C THR A 88 -13.33 -4.83 -6.53
N ILE A 89 -12.54 -3.97 -7.16
CA ILE A 89 -11.13 -4.23 -7.48
C ILE A 89 -10.30 -3.46 -6.47
N VAL A 90 -9.57 -4.18 -5.62
CA VAL A 90 -8.65 -3.57 -4.65
C VAL A 90 -7.28 -3.41 -5.28
N LEU A 91 -6.73 -2.20 -5.18
CA LEU A 91 -5.45 -1.77 -5.73
C LEU A 91 -4.54 -1.39 -4.56
N SER A 92 -3.41 -2.10 -4.44
CA SER A 92 -2.37 -1.76 -3.48
C SER A 92 -1.60 -0.52 -3.93
N VAL A 93 -1.47 0.48 -3.07
CA VAL A 93 -0.76 1.74 -3.34
C VAL A 93 0.05 2.19 -2.14
N ASP A 94 1.21 2.79 -2.37
CA ASP A 94 2.10 3.25 -1.28
C ASP A 94 1.54 4.47 -0.52
N ASP A 95 0.85 5.36 -1.23
CA ASP A 95 0.24 6.57 -0.67
C ASP A 95 -1.19 6.72 -1.22
N VAL A 96 -2.16 6.33 -0.39
CA VAL A 96 -3.59 6.35 -0.71
C VAL A 96 -4.08 7.77 -0.96
N ASP A 97 -3.67 8.76 -0.16
CA ASP A 97 -4.12 10.15 -0.30
C ASP A 97 -3.60 10.79 -1.58
N ALA A 98 -2.33 10.56 -1.91
CA ALA A 98 -1.73 11.06 -3.14
C ALA A 98 -2.40 10.44 -4.37
N ARG A 99 -2.54 9.10 -4.40
CA ARG A 99 -3.19 8.41 -5.52
C ARG A 99 -4.66 8.81 -5.65
N TYR A 100 -5.39 8.88 -4.55
CA TYR A 100 -6.80 9.29 -4.55
C TYR A 100 -6.97 10.69 -5.14
N ARG A 101 -6.16 11.67 -4.70
CA ARG A 101 -6.18 13.03 -5.25
C ARG A 101 -5.83 13.06 -6.75
N GLU A 102 -4.88 12.24 -7.18
CA GLU A 102 -4.53 12.10 -8.59
C GLU A 102 -5.71 11.56 -9.42
N LEU A 103 -6.39 10.51 -8.94
CA LEU A 103 -7.56 9.95 -9.62
C LEU A 103 -8.69 10.97 -9.75
N LEU A 104 -8.95 11.77 -8.71
CA LEU A 104 -9.94 12.85 -8.79
C LEU A 104 -9.56 13.90 -9.85
N LYS A 105 -8.28 14.26 -9.96
CA LYS A 105 -7.79 15.16 -11.05
C LYS A 105 -7.98 14.55 -12.44
N ARG A 106 -7.94 13.22 -12.56
CA ARG A 106 -8.21 12.48 -13.80
C ARG A 106 -9.70 12.25 -14.07
N GLY A 107 -10.58 12.83 -13.25
CA GLY A 107 -12.03 12.76 -13.41
C GLY A 107 -12.69 11.54 -12.75
N ALA A 108 -12.01 10.89 -11.78
CA ALA A 108 -12.66 9.87 -10.97
C ALA A 108 -13.76 10.48 -10.09
N VAL A 109 -14.83 9.72 -9.89
CA VAL A 109 -15.90 10.09 -8.95
C VAL A 109 -15.60 9.45 -7.61
N SER A 110 -15.50 10.26 -6.56
CA SER A 110 -15.33 9.79 -5.18
C SER A 110 -16.51 8.91 -4.76
N MET A 111 -16.23 7.78 -4.14
CA MET A 111 -17.22 6.97 -3.43
C MET A 111 -16.97 7.06 -1.92
N THR A 112 -15.74 6.78 -1.49
CA THR A 112 -15.30 6.92 -0.09
C THR A 112 -13.99 7.69 -0.05
N ALA A 113 -13.92 8.73 0.77
CA ALA A 113 -12.69 9.50 0.98
C ALA A 113 -11.65 8.70 1.80
N PRO A 114 -10.34 8.99 1.66
CA PRO A 114 -9.28 8.32 2.39
C PRO A 114 -9.49 8.30 3.91
N ALA A 115 -9.55 7.10 4.49
CA ALA A 115 -9.73 6.88 5.91
C ALA A 115 -8.92 5.69 6.42
N ASP A 116 -8.55 5.73 7.71
CA ASP A 116 -7.87 4.63 8.37
C ASP A 116 -8.87 3.53 8.72
N ARG A 117 -8.50 2.28 8.43
CA ARG A 117 -9.32 1.09 8.73
C ARG A 117 -8.79 0.39 9.99
N PRO A 118 -9.65 -0.33 10.73
CA PRO A 118 -9.23 -1.17 11.85
C PRO A 118 -8.19 -2.24 11.49
N SER A 119 -8.08 -2.62 10.21
CA SER A 119 -7.04 -3.52 9.71
C SER A 119 -5.62 -2.95 9.77
N GLY A 120 -5.47 -1.66 10.08
CA GLY A 120 -4.16 -0.99 10.07
C GLY A 120 -3.71 -0.54 8.68
N CYS A 121 -4.65 -0.42 7.74
CA CYS A 121 -4.43 0.14 6.41
C CYS A 121 -5.20 1.45 6.25
N ARG A 122 -4.75 2.29 5.32
CA ARG A 122 -5.55 3.40 4.81
C ARG A 122 -6.26 2.95 3.56
N GLU A 123 -7.50 3.40 3.38
CA GLU A 123 -8.32 2.99 2.26
C GLU A 123 -9.14 4.15 1.71
N ALA A 124 -9.36 4.16 0.40
CA ALA A 124 -10.27 5.06 -0.29
C ALA A 124 -10.93 4.33 -1.46
N SER A 125 -12.06 4.84 -1.97
CA SER A 125 -12.65 4.25 -3.16
C SER A 125 -13.21 5.28 -4.13
N VAL A 126 -13.12 4.94 -5.41
CA VAL A 126 -13.65 5.73 -6.51
C VAL A 126 -14.46 4.84 -7.45
N GLN A 127 -15.39 5.46 -8.18
CA GLN A 127 -16.20 4.76 -9.15
C GLN A 127 -15.36 4.33 -10.37
N GLY A 128 -15.26 3.01 -10.58
CA GLY A 128 -14.68 2.40 -11.76
C GLY A 128 -15.57 2.48 -13.00
N PRO A 129 -15.24 1.75 -14.07
CA PRO A 129 -16.10 1.64 -15.23
C PRO A 129 -17.34 0.78 -14.95
N GLY A 130 -18.46 1.12 -15.58
CA GLY A 130 -19.75 0.46 -15.33
C GLY A 130 -20.16 0.59 -13.86
N ALA A 131 -20.37 -0.56 -13.22
CA ALA A 131 -20.73 -0.65 -11.80
C ALA A 131 -19.58 -1.15 -10.90
N LEU A 132 -18.34 -1.14 -11.40
CA LEU A 132 -17.17 -1.51 -10.61
C LEU A 132 -16.81 -0.44 -9.59
N THR A 133 -16.33 -0.88 -8.43
CA THR A 133 -15.67 -0.02 -7.44
C THR A 133 -14.17 -0.24 -7.53
N LEU A 134 -13.38 0.84 -7.63
CA LEU A 134 -11.94 0.77 -7.48
C LEU A 134 -11.58 1.21 -6.07
N GLU A 135 -11.08 0.29 -5.28
CA GLU A 135 -10.65 0.52 -3.91
C GLU A 135 -9.12 0.65 -3.90
N LEU A 136 -8.63 1.70 -3.26
CA LEU A 136 -7.21 1.92 -2.99
C LEU A 136 -6.95 1.46 -1.57
N GLU A 137 -6.00 0.57 -1.38
CA GLU A 137 -5.53 0.15 -0.07
C GLU A 137 -4.03 0.41 0.02
N GLY A 138 -3.57 0.92 1.15
CA GLY A 138 -2.16 1.19 1.37
C GLY A 138 -1.80 1.31 2.84
N PRO A 139 -0.51 1.55 3.16
CA PRO A 139 -0.12 1.80 4.53
C PRO A 139 -0.85 3.04 5.06
N LEU A 140 -1.06 3.07 6.37
CA LEU A 140 -1.59 4.25 7.05
C LEU A 140 -0.77 5.51 6.68
N ALA A 141 -1.44 6.67 6.61
CA ALA A 141 -0.77 7.93 6.35
C ALA A 141 0.18 8.27 7.51
N ALA A 142 1.40 8.72 7.18
CA ALA A 142 2.34 9.17 8.19
C ALA A 142 1.72 10.36 8.96
N PRO A 143 1.70 10.33 10.30
CA PRO A 143 1.25 11.47 11.09
C PRO A 143 2.09 12.74 10.79
N PRO A 144 1.55 13.95 11.00
CA PRO A 144 2.23 15.21 10.68
C PRO A 144 3.58 15.42 11.37
N ASP A 145 3.79 14.76 12.51
CA ASP A 145 5.00 14.79 13.32
C ASP A 145 6.04 13.73 12.90
N PHE A 146 5.71 12.86 11.93
CA PHE A 146 6.72 12.09 11.22
C PHE A 146 7.57 13.01 10.35
N SER A 147 8.88 12.93 10.53
CA SER A 147 9.82 13.64 9.67
C SER A 147 10.92 12.72 9.16
N PHE A 148 11.36 12.98 7.94
CA PHE A 148 12.49 12.31 7.32
C PHE A 148 13.42 13.39 6.76
N THR A 149 14.68 13.35 7.18
CA THR A 149 15.74 14.27 6.74
C THR A 149 16.87 13.43 6.16
N GLU A 150 17.09 13.55 4.85
CA GLU A 150 18.28 12.98 4.23
C GLU A 150 19.49 13.80 4.65
N LEU A 151 20.47 13.15 5.28
CA LEU A 151 21.72 13.77 5.71
C LEU A 151 22.83 13.58 4.67
N ARG A 152 22.79 12.45 3.97
CA ARG A 152 23.68 12.12 2.86
C ARG A 152 22.96 11.17 1.91
N ALA A 153 22.84 11.55 0.65
CA ALA A 153 22.29 10.68 -0.37
C ALA A 153 23.16 9.43 -0.58
N GLY A 154 22.50 8.28 -0.71
CA GLY A 154 23.13 7.05 -1.16
C GLY A 154 23.10 6.92 -2.68
N THR A 155 23.90 6.02 -3.23
CA THR A 155 23.98 5.76 -4.68
C THR A 155 23.54 4.35 -5.06
N GLY A 156 23.30 3.47 -4.09
CA GLY A 156 22.85 2.11 -4.34
C GLY A 156 21.33 1.96 -4.43
N GLU A 157 20.87 0.73 -4.24
CA GLU A 157 19.45 0.36 -4.31
C GLU A 157 18.66 0.89 -3.11
N ALA A 158 17.37 1.14 -3.34
CA ALA A 158 16.41 1.47 -2.30
C ALA A 158 15.74 0.18 -1.80
N PRO A 159 15.55 0.00 -0.48
CA PRO A 159 14.89 -1.18 0.05
C PRO A 159 13.41 -1.29 -0.35
N GLY A 160 12.96 -2.48 -0.73
CA GLY A 160 11.56 -2.87 -0.82
C GLY A 160 10.96 -3.32 0.51
N PRO A 161 9.63 -3.46 0.62
CA PRO A 161 8.93 -3.73 1.87
C PRO A 161 9.23 -5.10 2.50
N GLU A 162 9.61 -6.10 1.69
CA GLU A 162 9.92 -7.45 2.13
C GLU A 162 11.43 -7.68 2.34
N ASP A 163 12.26 -6.67 2.02
CA ASP A 163 13.72 -6.81 2.07
C ASP A 163 14.25 -6.76 3.52
N THR A 164 15.45 -7.30 3.69
CA THR A 164 16.26 -7.11 4.89
C THR A 164 17.35 -6.09 4.64
N VAL A 165 17.42 -5.03 5.46
CA VAL A 165 18.44 -4.00 5.32
C VAL A 165 19.62 -4.23 6.26
N LYS A 166 20.81 -3.85 5.81
CA LYS A 166 22.01 -3.76 6.65
C LYS A 166 22.24 -2.32 7.04
N VAL A 167 22.08 -1.99 8.32
CA VAL A 167 22.15 -0.61 8.79
C VAL A 167 23.07 -0.46 9.99
N ARG A 168 23.54 0.76 10.19
CA ARG A 168 24.00 1.22 11.50
C ARG A 168 23.07 2.32 11.97
N TYR A 169 22.68 2.27 13.22
CA TYR A 169 21.76 3.24 13.75
C TYR A 169 21.98 3.58 15.21
N VAL A 170 21.45 4.73 15.60
CA VAL A 170 21.26 5.15 16.99
C VAL A 170 19.81 5.59 17.15
N GLY A 171 19.12 5.02 18.13
CA GLY A 171 17.76 5.39 18.51
C GLY A 171 17.75 6.18 19.82
N THR A 172 17.15 7.36 19.82
CA THR A 172 17.02 8.23 20.99
C THR A 172 15.57 8.59 21.29
N LEU A 173 15.26 8.76 22.58
CA LEU A 173 14.04 9.43 23.03
C LEU A 173 14.12 10.94 22.79
N SER A 174 13.01 11.66 22.97
CA SER A 174 12.93 13.11 22.79
C SER A 174 13.81 13.91 23.75
N ASP A 175 14.15 13.33 24.91
CA ASP A 175 15.09 13.90 25.89
C ASP A 175 16.57 13.64 25.55
N GLY A 176 16.85 12.95 24.42
CA GLY A 176 18.19 12.58 23.98
C GLY A 176 18.71 11.26 24.54
N THR A 177 17.96 10.58 25.41
CA THR A 177 18.35 9.28 25.98
C THR A 177 18.45 8.23 24.88
N VAL A 178 19.63 7.63 24.71
CA VAL A 178 19.85 6.51 23.77
C VAL A 178 19.22 5.24 24.33
N PHE A 179 18.16 4.74 23.71
CA PHE A 179 17.49 3.50 24.11
C PHE A 179 18.03 2.27 23.36
N ASP A 180 18.52 2.47 22.13
CA ASP A 180 19.08 1.41 21.30
C ASP A 180 20.13 1.96 20.32
N GLY A 181 20.99 1.09 19.79
CA GLY A 181 21.94 1.45 18.76
C GLY A 181 22.89 0.32 18.41
N SER A 182 23.08 0.10 17.11
CA SER A 182 23.91 -0.99 16.60
C SER A 182 25.41 -0.82 16.92
N HIS A 183 25.85 0.42 17.20
CA HIS A 183 27.23 0.72 17.58
C HIS A 183 27.69 -0.03 18.84
N ARG A 184 26.77 -0.28 19.79
CA ARG A 184 27.12 -1.01 21.02
C ARG A 184 27.51 -2.47 20.75
N ALA A 185 27.10 -3.03 19.60
CA ALA A 185 27.40 -4.40 19.21
C ALA A 185 28.62 -4.52 18.28
N GLY A 186 29.24 -3.41 17.87
CA GLY A 186 30.41 -3.40 16.97
C GLY A 186 30.13 -3.82 15.51
N LEU A 187 28.93 -4.29 15.19
CA LEU A 187 28.53 -4.78 13.87
C LEU A 187 27.26 -4.07 13.38
N PRO A 188 27.09 -3.89 12.05
CA PRO A 188 25.82 -3.45 11.47
C PRO A 188 24.67 -4.40 11.83
N ALA A 189 23.48 -3.84 12.06
CA ALA A 189 22.27 -4.61 12.33
C ALA A 189 21.60 -5.03 11.02
N MET A 190 21.03 -6.23 11.00
CA MET A 190 20.17 -6.73 9.93
C MET A 190 18.71 -6.58 10.36
N ILE A 191 17.92 -5.81 9.62
CA ILE A 191 16.53 -5.50 9.98
C ILE A 191 15.61 -5.91 8.83
N PRO A 192 14.77 -6.95 9.01
CA PRO A 192 13.71 -7.27 8.07
C PRO A 192 12.64 -6.19 8.09
N LEU A 193 12.38 -5.52 6.96
CA LEU A 193 11.42 -4.41 6.90
C LEU A 193 9.97 -4.84 7.13
N ALA A 194 9.65 -6.09 6.79
CA ALA A 194 8.34 -6.68 7.01
C ALA A 194 7.95 -6.81 8.50
N SER A 195 8.94 -6.87 9.41
CA SER A 195 8.71 -6.98 10.86
C SER A 195 9.20 -5.77 11.66
N ALA A 196 9.71 -4.75 10.98
CA ALA A 196 10.12 -3.50 11.61
C ALA A 196 8.90 -2.68 12.06
N ILE A 197 9.13 -1.73 12.97
CA ILE A 197 8.09 -0.75 13.32
C ILE A 197 7.71 0.04 12.07
N ARG A 198 6.44 0.44 11.97
CA ARG A 198 5.88 1.12 10.79
C ARG A 198 6.71 2.33 10.34
N CYS A 199 7.28 3.09 11.28
CA CYS A 199 8.16 4.21 10.97
C CYS A 199 9.36 3.80 10.12
N TRP A 200 10.01 2.68 10.45
CA TRP A 200 11.14 2.15 9.69
C TRP A 200 10.71 1.67 8.31
N SER A 201 9.60 0.93 8.22
CA SER A 201 9.06 0.44 6.96
C SER A 201 8.64 1.57 6.01
N GLN A 202 8.31 2.77 6.52
CA GLN A 202 8.01 3.95 5.69
C GLN A 202 9.21 4.87 5.43
N ALA A 203 10.19 4.91 6.32
CA ALA A 203 11.36 5.78 6.19
C ALA A 203 12.46 5.18 5.33
N LEU A 204 12.76 3.89 5.50
CA LEU A 204 13.92 3.25 4.85
C LEU A 204 13.80 3.10 3.33
N PRO A 205 12.62 2.84 2.73
CA PRO A 205 12.46 2.86 1.27
C PRO A 205 12.76 4.23 0.63
N ARG A 206 12.79 5.31 1.42
CA ARG A 206 13.19 6.65 0.94
C ARG A 206 14.70 6.84 0.89
N MET A 207 15.48 5.90 1.43
CA MET A 207 16.94 5.92 1.41
C MET A 207 17.49 5.02 0.30
N LYS A 208 18.71 5.34 -0.14
CA LYS A 208 19.52 4.46 -0.99
C LYS A 208 20.72 3.92 -0.22
N ALA A 209 21.18 2.73 -0.55
CA ALA A 209 22.39 2.16 0.04
C ALA A 209 23.60 3.11 -0.13
N GLY A 210 24.41 3.20 0.93
CA GLY A 210 25.48 4.21 1.11
C GLY A 210 25.02 5.52 1.78
N GLY A 211 23.69 5.72 1.87
CA GLY A 211 23.10 6.95 2.40
C GLY A 211 23.04 7.00 3.92
N ARG A 212 22.80 8.22 4.43
CA ARG A 212 22.53 8.49 5.84
C ARG A 212 21.31 9.40 5.95
N ALA A 213 20.40 9.09 6.86
CA ALA A 213 19.23 9.90 7.13
C ALA A 213 18.95 9.96 8.63
N ARG A 214 18.14 10.93 9.02
CA ARG A 214 17.49 11.02 10.32
C ARG A 214 16.00 11.01 10.13
N PHE A 215 15.28 10.24 10.92
CA PHE A 215 13.82 10.31 10.95
C PHE A 215 13.27 10.31 12.36
N VAL A 216 12.19 11.08 12.55
CA VAL A 216 11.43 11.14 13.81
C VAL A 216 10.17 10.31 13.63
N CYS A 217 9.98 9.38 14.55
CA CYS A 217 8.88 8.44 14.61
C CYS A 217 7.91 8.87 15.72
N PRO A 218 6.69 9.30 15.35
CA PRO A 218 5.57 9.43 16.27
C PRO A 218 5.28 8.09 16.96
N PRO A 219 4.71 8.10 18.18
CA PRO A 219 4.41 6.87 18.89
C PRO A 219 3.51 5.91 18.10
N GLU A 220 2.54 6.43 17.33
CA GLU A 220 1.62 5.65 16.48
C GLU A 220 2.32 4.90 15.33
N MET A 221 3.53 5.32 14.96
CA MET A 221 4.39 4.64 14.00
C MET A 221 5.53 3.85 14.66
N ALA A 222 5.60 3.84 15.99
CA ALA A 222 6.62 3.18 16.79
C ALA A 222 5.99 2.14 17.74
N TYR A 223 6.04 2.38 19.06
CA TYR A 223 5.56 1.44 20.09
C TYR A 223 4.25 1.90 20.76
N GLY A 224 3.63 2.96 20.26
CA GLY A 224 2.30 3.42 20.65
C GLY A 224 2.14 3.71 22.15
N ARG A 225 0.90 3.51 22.62
CA ARG A 225 0.49 3.74 24.02
C ARG A 225 1.14 2.79 25.01
N GLU A 226 1.61 1.63 24.57
CA GLU A 226 2.23 0.64 25.44
C GLU A 226 3.72 0.92 25.66
N GLY A 227 4.38 1.52 24.66
CA GLY A 227 5.83 1.68 24.67
C GLY A 227 6.54 0.32 24.57
N ARG A 228 7.78 0.27 25.03
CA ARG A 228 8.58 -0.97 25.16
C ARG A 228 9.37 -0.92 26.46
N PRO A 229 8.74 -1.21 27.60
CA PRO A 229 9.40 -1.19 28.90
C PRO A 229 10.62 -2.14 28.96
N PRO A 230 11.66 -1.82 29.75
CA PRO A 230 11.83 -0.58 30.53
C PRO A 230 12.43 0.58 29.72
N LYS A 231 12.77 0.38 28.44
CA LYS A 231 13.62 1.31 27.67
C LYS A 231 12.85 2.42 26.97
N ILE A 232 11.61 2.14 26.55
CA ILE A 232 10.78 3.07 25.78
C ILE A 232 9.48 3.27 26.55
N PRO A 233 9.20 4.49 27.05
CA PRO A 233 7.96 4.75 27.77
C PRO A 233 6.74 4.76 26.82
N PRO A 234 5.53 4.62 27.37
CA PRO A 234 4.27 4.90 26.67
C PRO A 234 4.29 6.21 25.89
N ASN A 235 3.74 6.20 24.67
CA ASN A 235 3.59 7.39 23.81
C ASN A 235 4.91 8.13 23.51
N ALA A 236 6.05 7.44 23.55
CA ALA A 236 7.33 8.04 23.24
C ALA A 236 7.51 8.25 21.72
N ALA A 237 7.84 9.49 21.33
CA ALA A 237 8.42 9.76 20.03
C ALA A 237 9.89 9.34 20.01
N LEU A 238 10.33 8.73 18.91
CA LEU A 238 11.69 8.21 18.76
C LEU A 238 12.40 8.93 17.62
N THR A 239 13.66 9.26 17.79
CA THR A 239 14.52 9.74 16.71
C THR A 239 15.52 8.66 16.35
N PHE A 240 15.66 8.38 15.05
CA PHE A 240 16.66 7.46 14.55
C PHE A 240 17.63 8.19 13.63
N ASP A 241 18.93 8.06 13.92
CA ASP A 241 20.00 8.29 12.97
C ASP A 241 20.38 6.98 12.32
N VAL A 242 20.27 6.89 10.99
CA VAL A 242 20.51 5.64 10.27
C VAL A 242 21.50 5.86 9.13
N GLU A 243 22.48 4.98 9.03
CA GLU A 243 23.35 4.78 7.88
C GLU A 243 23.00 3.43 7.23
N LEU A 244 22.58 3.46 5.97
CA LEU A 244 22.17 2.28 5.21
C LEU A 244 23.36 1.77 4.39
N PHE A 245 23.80 0.54 4.63
CA PHE A 245 24.92 -0.06 3.89
C PHE A 245 24.47 -0.88 2.69
N GLY A 246 23.34 -1.56 2.77
CA GLY A 246 22.89 -2.44 1.71
C GLY A 246 21.51 -3.06 1.96
N VAL A 247 21.02 -3.72 0.92
CA VAL A 247 19.71 -4.37 0.83
C VAL A 247 19.92 -5.85 0.52
N MET A 248 19.10 -6.72 1.11
CA MET A 248 19.08 -8.16 0.88
C MET A 248 17.65 -8.59 0.55
N HIS A 249 17.46 -9.29 -0.57
CA HIS A 249 16.19 -9.80 -1.07
C HIS A 249 15.90 -11.24 -0.62
#